data_AF-A0A843AZ12-F1
#
_entry.id   AF-A0A843AZ12-F1
#
_cell.length_a   1.000
_cell.length_b   1.000
_cell.length_c   1.000
_cell.angle_alpha   90.00
_cell.angle_beta   90.00
_cell.angle_gamma   90.00
#
_symmetry.space_group_name_H-M   'P 1'
#
loop_
_entity.id
_entity.type
_entity.pdbx_description
1 polymer ?
#
loop_
_entity_poly.entity_id
_entity_poly.type
_entity_poly.pdbx_seq_one_letter_code
_entity_poly.pdbx_strand_id
1 'polypeptide(L)'
;MAQKRKVEVESKAPEAEPPPEDLGWRDWLLKKYARSWYWLACLFLDVFIFLEMRRVLHTNALVAAMAAVAVAVLQFAIYFRIWGRGGLLADDSDGDD
;
A
#
# COMPACT_ATOMS: atom_id res chain seq x y z
N MET A 1 -34.75 -53.83 -25.93
CA MET A 1 -34.52 -52.37 -26.16
C MET A 1 -33.51 -51.91 -25.12
N ALA A 2 -32.26 -51.66 -25.54
CA ALA A 2 -31.16 -51.35 -24.63
C ALA A 2 -30.89 -49.84 -24.65
N GLN A 3 -31.23 -49.16 -23.56
CA GLN A 3 -30.91 -47.75 -23.36
C GLN A 3 -29.40 -47.63 -23.11
N LYS A 4 -28.68 -47.13 -24.13
CA LYS A 4 -27.27 -46.78 -24.02
C LYS A 4 -27.16 -45.57 -23.08
N ARG A 5 -26.88 -45.84 -21.80
CA ARG A 5 -26.43 -44.82 -20.84
C ARG A 5 -25.06 -44.35 -21.33
N LYS A 6 -25.03 -43.22 -22.04
CA LYS A 6 -23.80 -42.47 -22.28
C LYS A 6 -23.32 -42.03 -20.89
N VAL A 7 -22.44 -42.82 -20.30
CA VAL A 7 -21.55 -42.35 -19.25
C VAL A 7 -20.59 -41.45 -19.99
N GLU A 8 -20.94 -40.17 -20.02
CA GLU A 8 -20.04 -39.08 -20.33
C GLU A 8 -18.92 -39.23 -19.30
N VAL A 9 -17.85 -39.90 -19.72
CA VAL A 9 -16.57 -39.88 -19.05
C VAL A 9 -16.20 -38.41 -19.10
N GLU A 10 -16.52 -37.72 -18.00
CA GLU A 10 -16.00 -36.43 -17.63
C GLU A 10 -14.49 -36.62 -17.57
N SER A 11 -13.85 -36.57 -18.75
CA SER A 11 -12.45 -36.25 -18.89
C SER A 11 -12.34 -34.80 -18.46
N LYS A 12 -12.46 -34.57 -17.16
CA LYS A 12 -11.92 -33.41 -16.49
C LYS A 12 -10.41 -33.57 -16.69
N ALA A 13 -9.94 -33.07 -17.83
CA ALA A 13 -8.56 -32.75 -18.05
C ALA A 13 -8.05 -32.12 -16.74
N PRO A 14 -6.84 -32.48 -16.26
CA PRO A 14 -6.29 -31.83 -15.08
C PRO A 14 -6.34 -30.33 -15.37
N GLU A 15 -7.28 -29.67 -14.70
CA GLU A 15 -7.46 -28.24 -14.72
C GLU A 15 -6.13 -27.74 -14.19
N ALA A 16 -5.28 -27.29 -15.12
CA ALA A 16 -3.94 -26.85 -14.81
C ALA A 16 -4.08 -25.82 -13.69
N GLU A 17 -3.61 -26.19 -12.50
CA GLU A 17 -3.58 -25.30 -11.35
C GLU A 17 -2.96 -23.98 -11.83
N PRO A 18 -3.67 -22.85 -11.75
CA PRO A 18 -3.01 -21.57 -12.00
C PRO A 18 -1.82 -21.50 -11.01
N PRO A 19 -0.61 -21.14 -11.46
CA PRO A 19 0.59 -21.24 -10.65
C PRO A 19 0.36 -20.55 -9.29
N PRO A 20 0.66 -21.24 -8.16
CA PRO A 20 0.47 -20.67 -6.85
C PRO A 20 1.50 -19.55 -6.59
N GLU A 21 1.01 -18.45 -6.02
CA GLU A 21 1.70 -17.67 -4.97
C GLU A 21 2.81 -16.66 -5.31
N ASP A 22 2.99 -16.18 -6.54
CA ASP A 22 3.90 -15.04 -6.78
C ASP A 22 3.29 -13.65 -6.48
N LEU A 23 1.97 -13.57 -6.25
CA LEU A 23 1.28 -12.31 -5.93
C LEU A 23 1.47 -11.88 -4.47
N GLY A 24 1.78 -12.81 -3.56
CA GLY A 24 1.91 -12.53 -2.13
C GLY A 24 3.13 -11.66 -1.79
N TRP A 25 4.25 -11.86 -2.47
CA TRP A 25 5.46 -11.06 -2.22
C TRP A 25 5.29 -9.61 -2.69
N ARG A 26 4.68 -9.41 -3.85
CA ARG A 26 4.46 -8.06 -4.41
C ARG A 26 3.47 -7.27 -3.56
N ASP A 27 2.38 -7.90 -3.13
CA ASP A 27 1.40 -7.27 -2.24
C ASP A 27 1.99 -7.03 -0.84
N TRP A 28 2.79 -7.95 -0.31
CA TRP A 28 3.53 -7.74 0.93
C TRP A 28 4.50 -6.55 0.84
N LEU A 29 5.21 -6.42 -0.29
CA LEU A 29 6.17 -5.34 -0.52
C LEU A 29 5.46 -3.99 -0.69
N LEU A 30 4.33 -3.95 -1.41
CA LEU A 30 3.54 -2.73 -1.58
C LEU A 30 2.78 -2.33 -0.29
N LYS A 31 2.30 -3.30 0.50
CA LYS A 31 1.51 -3.01 1.70
C LYS A 31 2.38 -2.74 2.93
N LYS A 32 3.36 -3.60 3.22
CA LYS A 32 4.19 -3.48 4.43
C LYS A 32 5.48 -2.70 4.18
N TYR A 33 6.23 -3.08 3.15
CA TYR A 33 7.52 -2.44 2.89
C TYR A 33 7.35 -0.99 2.40
N ALA A 34 6.46 -0.72 1.45
CA ALA A 34 6.22 0.64 0.97
C ALA A 34 5.63 1.55 2.07
N ARG A 35 4.81 1.02 2.99
CA ARG A 35 4.31 1.76 4.15
C ARG A 35 5.45 2.18 5.09
N SER A 36 6.36 1.26 5.43
CA SER A 36 7.52 1.59 6.25
C SER A 36 8.44 2.61 5.57
N TRP A 37 8.68 2.45 4.26
CA TRP A 37 9.48 3.39 3.48
C TRP A 37 8.81 4.75 3.30
N TYR A 38 7.49 4.79 3.21
CA TYR A 38 6.73 6.03 3.17
C TYR A 38 6.98 6.88 4.42
N TRP A 39 6.91 6.27 5.62
CA TRP A 39 7.20 6.97 6.87
C TRP A 39 8.66 7.45 6.97
N LEU A 40 9.61 6.62 6.53
CA LEU A 40 11.02 7.01 6.46
C LEU A 40 11.24 8.19 5.51
N ALA A 41 10.64 8.16 4.32
CA ALA A 41 10.72 9.24 3.35
C ALA A 41 10.06 10.52 3.88
N CYS A 42 8.90 10.42 4.52
CA CYS A 42 8.20 11.54 5.16
C CYS A 42 9.07 12.21 6.24
N LEU A 43 9.61 11.42 7.17
CA LEU A 43 10.47 11.93 8.24
C LEU A 43 11.74 12.57 7.68
N PHE A 44 12.35 11.94 6.67
CA PHE A 44 13.51 12.51 5.98
C PHE A 44 13.17 13.86 5.32
N LEU A 45 12.02 13.95 4.66
CA LEU A 45 11.56 15.15 3.96
C LEU A 45 11.25 16.28 4.96
N ASP A 46 10.63 15.98 6.09
CA ASP A 46 10.37 16.97 7.15
C ASP A 46 11.66 17.54 7.75
N VAL A 47 12.64 16.68 8.04
CA VAL A 47 13.96 17.10 8.53
C VAL A 47 14.69 17.93 7.46
N PHE A 48 14.62 17.50 6.20
CA PHE A 48 15.23 18.22 5.09
C PHE A 48 14.65 19.62 4.93
N ILE A 49 13.31 19.76 4.93
CA ILE A 49 12.63 21.06 4.86
C ILE A 49 13.03 21.94 6.04
N PHE A 50 13.07 21.38 7.26
CA PHE A 50 13.45 22.14 8.44
C PHE A 50 14.89 22.67 8.35
N LEU A 51 15.84 21.82 7.93
CA LEU A 51 17.23 22.20 7.76
C LEU A 51 17.41 23.22 6.64
N GLU A 52 16.72 23.04 5.51
CA GLU A 52 16.80 23.94 4.35
C GLU A 52 16.21 25.32 4.68
N MET A 53 15.05 25.37 5.34
CA MET A 53 14.46 26.61 5.84
C MET A 53 15.40 27.36 6.79
N ARG A 54 16.08 26.63 7.68
CA ARG A 54 17.02 27.25 8.61
C ARG A 54 18.30 27.72 7.91
N ARG A 55 18.79 26.97 6.90
CA ARG A 55 20.05 27.23 6.20
C ARG A 55 19.94 28.32 5.13
N VAL A 56 18.89 28.30 4.32
CA VAL A 56 18.75 29.18 3.14
C VAL A 56 18.01 30.46 3.48
N LEU A 57 16.96 30.36 4.30
CA LEU A 57 16.04 31.48 4.53
C LEU A 57 16.29 32.22 5.85
N HIS A 58 17.30 31.80 6.63
CA HIS A 58 17.61 32.31 7.98
C HIS A 58 16.35 32.51 8.84
N THR A 59 15.35 31.64 8.65
CA THR A 59 14.02 31.89 9.18
C THR A 59 13.96 31.55 10.66
N ASN A 60 13.13 32.29 11.40
CA ASN A 60 12.82 31.98 12.79
C ASN A 60 12.41 30.51 12.94
N ALA A 61 12.98 29.82 13.93
CA ALA A 61 12.78 28.38 14.13
C ALA A 61 11.29 27.99 14.25
N LEU A 62 10.46 28.89 14.76
CA LEU A 62 9.01 28.70 14.87
C LEU A 62 8.33 28.64 13.50
N VAL A 63 8.72 29.47 12.54
CA VAL A 63 8.15 29.45 11.18
C VAL A 63 8.58 28.18 10.44
N ALA A 64 9.85 27.79 10.57
CA ALA A 64 10.33 26.53 10.00
C ALA A 64 9.62 25.31 10.61
N ALA A 65 9.35 25.34 11.92
CA ALA A 65 8.57 24.29 12.58
C ALA A 65 7.12 24.26 12.09
N MET A 66 6.45 25.40 11.95
CA MET A 66 5.09 25.49 11.43
C MET A 66 5.00 24.96 9.99
N ALA A 67 5.99 25.27 9.15
CA ALA A 67 6.06 24.74 7.79
C ALA A 67 6.24 23.21 7.77
N ALA A 68 7.15 22.67 8.59
CA ALA A 68 7.33 21.23 8.71
C ALA A 68 6.05 20.54 9.21
N VAL A 69 5.34 21.12 10.19
CA VAL A 69 4.05 20.59 10.66
C VAL A 69 2.99 20.61 9.55
N ALA A 70 2.90 21.69 8.77
CA ALA A 70 1.95 21.77 7.66
C ALA A 70 2.23 20.68 6.60
N VAL A 71 3.50 20.42 6.32
CA VAL A 71 3.92 19.35 5.40
C VAL A 71 3.61 17.97 5.98
N ALA A 72 3.87 17.75 7.28
CA ALA A 72 3.52 16.51 7.96
C ALA A 72 2.00 16.23 7.89
N VAL A 73 1.15 17.25 8.10
CA VAL A 73 -0.32 17.09 7.95
C VAL A 73 -0.70 16.69 6.54
N LEU A 74 -0.07 17.28 5.52
CA LEU A 74 -0.30 16.90 4.12
C LEU A 74 0.13 15.45 3.85
N GLN A 75 1.29 15.04 4.38
CA GLN A 75 1.75 13.64 4.29
C GLN A 75 0.77 12.68 4.98
N PHE A 76 0.22 13.05 6.15
CA PHE A 76 -0.83 12.27 6.80
C PHE A 76 -2.08 12.17 5.93
N ALA A 77 -2.52 13.27 5.29
CA ALA A 77 -3.67 13.24 4.40
C ALA A 77 -3.45 12.34 3.17
N ILE A 78 -2.27 12.40 2.56
CA ILE A 78 -1.87 11.52 1.45
C ILE A 78 -1.81 10.05 1.91
N TYR A 79 -1.29 9.82 3.11
CA TYR A 79 -1.25 8.49 3.69
C TYR A 79 -2.65 7.88 3.85
N PHE A 80 -3.59 8.63 4.45
CA PHE A 80 -4.98 8.20 4.54
C PHE A 80 -5.66 8.06 3.18
N ARG A 81 -5.25 8.83 2.17
CA ARG A 81 -5.78 8.70 0.80
C ARG A 81 -5.32 7.40 0.12
N ILE A 82 -4.09 6.95 0.36
CA ILE A 82 -3.49 5.77 -0.28
C ILE A 82 -3.83 4.48 0.48
N TRP A 83 -3.74 4.51 1.81
CA TRP A 83 -3.89 3.35 2.70
C TRP A 83 -5.12 3.42 3.63
N GLY A 84 -5.94 4.47 3.54
CA GLY A 84 -7.18 4.56 4.31
C GLY A 84 -8.33 3.75 3.69
N ARG A 85 -9.49 3.78 4.35
CA ARG A 85 -10.68 2.99 3.99
C ARG A 85 -11.14 3.36 2.55
N GLY A 86 -11.01 2.42 1.61
CA GLY A 86 -11.27 2.65 0.17
C GLY A 86 -10.07 3.19 -0.64
N GLY A 87 -8.86 3.16 -0.08
CA GLY A 87 -7.60 3.50 -0.77
C GLY A 87 -7.11 2.39 -1.70
N LEU A 88 -6.25 2.73 -2.66
CA LEU A 88 -5.73 1.81 -3.68
C LEU A 88 -4.96 0.61 -3.09
N LEU A 89 -4.48 0.74 -1.85
CA LEU A 89 -3.74 -0.26 -1.09
C LEU A 89 -4.38 -0.52 0.29
N ALA A 90 -5.69 -0.27 0.43
CA ALA A 90 -6.42 -0.58 1.66
C ALA A 90 -6.30 -2.07 2.01
N ASP A 91 -6.17 -2.36 3.30
CA ASP A 91 -6.22 -3.73 3.80
C ASP A 91 -7.68 -4.06 4.06
N ASP A 92 -8.39 -4.49 3.01
CA ASP A 92 -9.80 -4.92 3.11
C ASP A 92 -9.92 -6.31 3.77
N SER A 93 -9.09 -6.62 4.77
CA SER A 93 -9.16 -7.86 5.56
C SER A 93 -10.20 -7.80 6.68
N ASP A 94 -11.16 -6.89 6.61
CA ASP A 94 -12.34 -6.90 7.47
C ASP A 94 -13.44 -7.69 6.75
N GLY A 95 -13.36 -9.02 6.82
CA GLY A 95 -14.29 -9.93 6.16
C GLY A 95 -14.27 -11.33 6.76
N ASP A 96 -14.62 -11.43 8.04
CA ASP A 96 -15.35 -12.52 8.73
C ASP A 96 -14.94 -12.57 10.20
N ASP A 97 -15.72 -11.93 11.07
CA ASP A 97 -15.92 -12.28 12.49
C ASP A 97 -17.28 -11.73 12.96
#